data_AF-C4JB48-F1
#
_entry.id   AF-C4JB48-F1
#
_cell.length_a   1.000
_cell.length_b   1.000
_cell.length_c   1.000
_cell.angle_alpha   90.00
_cell.angle_beta   90.00
_cell.angle_gamma   90.00
#
_symmetry.space_group_name_H-M   'P 1'
#
loop_
_entity.id
_entity.type
_entity.pdbx_description
1 polymer ?
#
loop_
_entity_poly.entity_id
_entity_poly.type
_entity_poly.pdbx_seq_one_letter_code
_entity_poly.pdbx_strand_id
1 'polypeptide(L)'
;MGYRDGITQGQKDSAQEGFNAGFRQSVNAGYKWGLVRGVASALANLPDSLKEKLVPDVQCRGKLQDLHSSVREISADDALQMFHESIRQSNPPSEGSGSYVVASATDGATEPNRMKSLPKDLVLLLRECSDIKVSKELAWDS
;
A
#
# COMPACT_ATOMS: atom_id res chain seq x y z
N MET A 1 -33.17 1.85 -29.22
CA MET A 1 -31.86 2.47 -28.91
C MET A 1 -31.72 3.71 -29.76
N GLY A 2 -31.84 4.90 -29.14
CA GLY A 2 -31.61 6.18 -29.81
C GLY A 2 -30.17 6.69 -29.66
N TYR A 3 -29.84 7.77 -30.36
CA TYR A 3 -28.52 8.43 -30.28
C TYR A 3 -28.11 8.78 -28.84
N ARG A 4 -29.05 9.31 -28.04
CA ARG A 4 -28.79 9.65 -26.63
C ARG A 4 -28.46 8.42 -25.77
N ASP A 5 -29.14 7.30 -26.02
CA ASP A 5 -28.89 6.05 -25.29
C ASP A 5 -27.49 5.52 -25.63
N GLY A 6 -27.10 5.58 -26.91
CA GLY A 6 -25.77 5.18 -27.36
C GLY A 6 -24.65 6.01 -26.73
N ILE A 7 -24.79 7.34 -26.67
CA ILE A 7 -23.81 8.23 -26.01
C ILE A 7 -23.71 7.91 -24.51
N THR A 8 -24.86 7.74 -23.84
CA THR A 8 -24.89 7.45 -22.41
C THR A 8 -24.25 6.10 -22.11
N GLN A 9 -24.50 5.09 -22.93
CA GLN A 9 -23.90 3.76 -22.76
C GLN A 9 -22.39 3.80 -23.01
N GLY A 10 -21.94 4.46 -24.09
CA GLY A 10 -20.51 4.59 -24.37
C GLY A 10 -19.74 5.33 -23.28
N GLN A 11 -20.32 6.36 -22.66
CA GLN A 11 -19.73 7.04 -21.50
C GLN A 11 -19.57 6.10 -20.29
N LYS A 12 -20.59 5.28 -20.00
CA LYS A 12 -20.54 4.29 -18.92
C LYS A 12 -19.49 3.23 -19.19
N ASP A 13 -19.44 2.70 -20.41
CA ASP A 13 -18.50 1.64 -20.79
C ASP A 13 -17.05 2.15 -20.69
N SER A 14 -16.79 3.35 -21.21
CA SER A 14 -15.46 3.99 -21.12
C SER A 14 -15.06 4.30 -19.67
N ALA A 15 -15.99 4.80 -18.84
CA ALA A 15 -15.71 5.03 -17.42
C ALA A 15 -15.42 3.73 -16.67
N GLN A 16 -16.14 2.65 -16.96
CA GLN A 16 -15.92 1.34 -16.35
C GLN A 16 -14.59 0.74 -16.79
N GLU A 17 -14.20 0.88 -18.05
CA GLU A 17 -12.90 0.42 -18.55
C GLU A 17 -11.75 1.15 -17.84
N GLY A 18 -11.85 2.48 -17.71
CA GLY A 18 -10.88 3.30 -16.97
C GLY A 18 -10.78 2.88 -15.50
N PHE A 19 -11.92 2.67 -14.83
CA PHE A 19 -11.95 2.17 -13.45
C PHE A 19 -11.29 0.80 -13.32
N ASN A 20 -11.63 -0.16 -14.20
CA ASN A 20 -11.07 -1.51 -14.17
C ASN A 20 -9.54 -1.49 -14.38
N ALA A 21 -9.05 -0.65 -15.30
CA ALA A 21 -7.63 -0.48 -15.54
C ALA A 21 -6.92 0.10 -14.30
N GLY A 22 -7.45 1.18 -13.73
CA GLY A 22 -6.91 1.79 -12.51
C GLY A 22 -6.94 0.85 -11.31
N PHE A 23 -8.01 0.07 -11.15
CA PHE A 23 -8.12 -0.93 -10.10
C PHE A 23 -7.04 -2.01 -10.22
N ARG A 24 -6.87 -2.60 -11.42
CA ARG A 24 -5.82 -3.63 -11.65
C ARG A 24 -4.42 -3.11 -11.35
N GLN A 25 -4.14 -1.84 -11.68
CA GLN A 25 -2.84 -1.23 -11.44
C GLN A 25 -2.59 -0.92 -9.95
N SER A 26 -3.63 -0.54 -9.22
CA SER A 26 -3.51 -0.05 -7.84
C SER A 26 -3.69 -1.12 -6.76
N VAL A 27 -4.44 -2.20 -7.05
CA VAL A 27 -4.87 -3.18 -6.03
C VAL A 27 -3.71 -3.78 -5.24
N ASN A 28 -2.59 -4.11 -5.89
CA ASN A 28 -1.44 -4.72 -5.23
C ASN A 28 -0.77 -3.77 -4.24
N ALA A 29 -0.51 -2.53 -4.65
CA ALA A 29 0.08 -1.51 -3.80
C ALA A 29 -0.86 -1.13 -2.65
N GLY A 30 -2.15 -0.94 -2.96
CA GLY A 30 -3.19 -0.63 -1.97
C GLY A 30 -3.34 -1.72 -0.92
N TYR A 31 -3.35 -2.99 -1.32
CA TYR A 31 -3.41 -4.12 -0.40
C TYR A 31 -2.18 -4.18 0.51
N LYS A 32 -0.96 -4.06 -0.04
CA LYS A 32 0.28 -4.07 0.74
C LYS A 32 0.30 -2.96 1.80
N TRP A 33 -0.08 -1.75 1.43
CA TRP A 33 -0.16 -0.62 2.35
C TRP A 33 -1.22 -0.84 3.43
N GLY A 34 -2.42 -1.25 3.03
CA GLY A 34 -3.51 -1.54 3.95
C GLY A 34 -3.15 -2.61 4.97
N LEU A 35 -2.43 -3.65 4.53
CA LEU A 35 -1.95 -4.72 5.39
C LEU A 35 -0.92 -4.24 6.41
N VAL A 36 0.09 -3.47 5.97
CA VAL A 36 1.10 -2.91 6.87
C VAL A 36 0.45 -2.04 7.93
N ARG A 37 -0.40 -1.09 7.51
CA ARG A 37 -1.10 -0.19 8.41
C ARG A 37 -2.05 -0.93 9.35
N GLY A 38 -2.76 -1.93 8.85
CA GLY A 38 -3.68 -2.75 9.63
C GLY A 38 -2.97 -3.53 10.72
N VAL A 39 -1.93 -4.30 10.36
CA VAL A 39 -1.19 -5.13 11.31
C VAL A 39 -0.45 -4.27 12.34
N ALA A 40 0.27 -3.23 11.90
CA ALA A 40 0.99 -2.34 12.82
C ALA A 40 0.03 -1.66 13.80
N SER A 41 -1.14 -1.19 13.33
CA SER A 41 -2.15 -0.57 14.19
C SER A 41 -2.79 -1.58 15.14
N ALA A 42 -3.11 -2.79 14.69
CA ALA A 42 -3.68 -3.82 15.54
C ALA A 42 -2.72 -4.17 16.69
N LEU A 43 -1.44 -4.40 16.38
CA LEU A 43 -0.41 -4.72 17.37
C LEU A 43 -0.17 -3.56 18.34
N ALA A 44 -0.14 -2.32 17.86
CA ALA A 44 0.07 -1.14 18.70
C ALA A 44 -1.09 -0.86 19.66
N ASN A 45 -2.33 -1.21 19.29
CA ASN A 45 -3.52 -0.97 20.11
C ASN A 45 -3.89 -2.13 21.06
N LEU A 46 -3.13 -3.23 21.06
CA LEU A 46 -3.34 -4.30 22.04
C LEU A 46 -3.01 -3.81 23.47
N PRO A 47 -3.71 -4.31 24.50
CA PRO A 47 -3.28 -4.16 25.90
C PRO A 47 -1.88 -4.75 26.12
N ASP A 48 -1.09 -4.14 27.01
CA ASP A 48 0.30 -4.55 27.23
C ASP A 48 0.42 -6.02 27.65
N SER A 49 -0.50 -6.51 28.49
CA SER A 49 -0.55 -7.92 28.89
C SER A 49 -0.76 -8.90 27.73
N LEU A 50 -1.42 -8.46 26.64
CA LEU A 50 -1.60 -9.26 25.43
C LEU A 50 -0.43 -9.09 24.47
N LYS A 51 0.13 -7.88 24.35
CA LYS A 51 1.36 -7.63 23.59
C LYS A 51 2.51 -8.46 24.10
N GLU A 52 2.71 -8.53 25.41
CA GLU A 52 3.77 -9.32 26.05
C GLU A 52 3.59 -10.82 25.82
N LYS A 53 2.34 -11.31 25.76
CA LYS A 53 2.06 -12.71 25.45
C LYS A 53 2.24 -13.06 23.97
N LEU A 54 1.91 -12.14 23.08
CA LEU A 54 2.00 -12.34 21.63
C LEU A 54 3.42 -12.12 21.11
N VAL A 55 4.14 -11.19 21.73
CA VAL A 55 5.53 -10.84 21.42
C VAL A 55 6.29 -10.72 22.73
N PRO A 56 6.85 -11.81 23.27
CA PRO A 56 7.60 -11.79 24.53
C PRO A 56 8.89 -10.98 24.45
N ASP A 57 9.50 -10.91 23.26
CA ASP A 57 10.74 -10.18 23.04
C ASP A 57 10.53 -8.65 23.07
N VAL A 58 11.25 -7.98 23.98
CA VAL A 58 11.15 -6.52 24.18
C VAL A 58 11.65 -5.77 22.94
N GLN A 59 12.67 -6.28 22.26
CA GLN A 59 13.24 -5.64 21.07
C GLN A 59 12.26 -5.71 19.88
N CYS A 60 11.63 -6.86 19.64
CA CYS A 60 10.60 -7.03 18.61
C CYS A 60 9.40 -6.10 18.89
N ARG A 61 8.99 -5.93 20.15
CA ARG A 61 7.95 -4.95 20.52
C ARG A 61 8.32 -3.51 20.19
N GLY A 62 9.55 -3.09 20.50
CA GLY A 62 10.06 -1.76 20.17
C GLY A 62 10.02 -1.50 18.66
N LYS A 63 10.57 -2.44 17.87
CA LYS A 63 10.57 -2.34 16.40
C LYS A 63 9.15 -2.29 15.80
N LEU A 64 8.20 -3.04 16.35
CA LEU A 64 6.79 -3.00 15.93
C LEU A 64 6.13 -1.66 16.26
N GLN A 65 6.48 -1.06 17.40
CA GLN A 65 6.02 0.27 17.78
C GLN A 65 6.62 1.36 16.89
N ASP A 66 7.91 1.25 16.55
CA ASP A 66 8.57 2.15 15.61
C ASP A 66 7.95 2.05 14.21
N LEU A 67 7.64 0.83 13.75
CA LEU A 67 6.91 0.61 12.50
C LEU A 67 5.53 1.27 12.53
N HIS A 68 4.79 1.14 13.64
CA HIS A 68 3.49 1.79 13.79
C HIS A 68 3.59 3.31 13.73
N SER A 69 4.57 3.91 14.42
CA SER A 69 4.83 5.35 14.38
C SER A 69 5.16 5.81 12.95
N SER A 70 6.08 5.13 12.27
CA SER A 70 6.47 5.42 10.88
C SER A 70 5.29 5.36 9.90
N VAL A 71 4.40 4.37 10.07
CA VAL A 71 3.21 4.20 9.21
C VAL A 71 2.11 5.22 9.55
N ARG A 72 2.03 5.65 10.81
CA ARG A 72 1.07 6.66 11.27
C ARG A 72 1.45 8.08 10.83
N GLU A 73 2.74 8.36 10.74
CA GLU A 73 3.27 9.65 10.25
C GLU A 73 2.98 9.88 8.76
N ILE A 74 2.80 8.82 7.99
CA ILE A 74 2.46 8.90 6.57
C ILE A 74 1.02 9.41 6.42
N SER A 75 0.90 10.60 5.85
CA SER A 75 -0.38 11.23 5.55
C SER A 75 -1.13 10.51 4.43
N ALA A 76 -2.41 10.86 4.23
CA ALA A 76 -3.19 10.32 3.12
C ALA A 76 -2.63 10.76 1.76
N ASP A 77 -2.18 12.01 1.64
CA ASP A 77 -1.57 12.57 0.43
C ASP A 77 -0.22 11.91 0.12
N ASP A 78 0.64 11.71 1.13
CA ASP A 78 1.92 11.03 0.94
C ASP A 78 1.70 9.57 0.53
N ALA A 79 0.72 8.89 1.13
CA ALA A 79 0.35 7.54 0.72
C ALA A 79 -0.13 7.50 -0.74
N LEU A 80 -0.92 8.48 -1.16
CA LEU A 80 -1.38 8.59 -2.55
C LEU A 80 -0.22 8.83 -3.52
N GLN A 81 0.72 9.70 -3.16
CA GLN A 81 1.93 9.96 -3.95
C GLN A 81 2.78 8.68 -4.07
N MET A 82 2.99 7.96 -2.97
CA MET A 82 3.70 6.68 -2.98
C MET A 82 3.01 5.62 -3.83
N PHE A 83 1.67 5.60 -3.86
CA PHE A 83 0.93 4.71 -4.77
C PHE A 83 1.15 5.07 -6.23
N HIS A 84 1.10 6.36 -6.57
CA HIS A 84 1.33 6.83 -7.93
C HIS A 84 2.73 6.41 -8.42
N GLU A 85 3.76 6.62 -7.61
CA GLU A 85 5.12 6.19 -7.93
C GLU A 85 5.24 4.66 -8.05
N SER A 86 4.63 3.91 -7.13
CA SER A 86 4.67 2.44 -7.18
C SER A 86 4.01 1.89 -8.45
N ILE A 87 2.90 2.50 -8.90
CA ILE A 87 2.23 2.13 -10.15
C ILE A 87 3.13 2.45 -11.35
N ARG A 88 3.75 3.64 -11.37
CA ARG A 88 4.65 4.09 -12.44
C ARG A 88 5.88 3.20 -12.57
N GLN A 89 6.40 2.69 -11.46
CA GLN A 89 7.55 1.77 -11.48
C GLN A 89 7.17 0.33 -11.85
N SER A 90 5.90 -0.06 -11.65
CA SER A 90 5.40 -1.39 -12.04
C SER A 90 5.04 -1.47 -13.53
N ASN A 91 4.81 -0.34 -14.19
CA ASN A 91 4.52 -0.23 -15.62
C ASN A 91 5.62 0.61 -16.29
N PRO A 92 6.66 -0.01 -16.89
CA PRO A 92 7.62 0.74 -17.68
C PRO A 92 6.89 1.46 -18.82
N PRO A 93 7.34 2.67 -19.23
CA PRO A 93 6.65 3.43 -20.25
C PRO A 93 6.62 2.63 -21.56
N SER A 94 5.43 2.19 -21.94
CA SER A 94 5.16 1.83 -23.33
C SER A 94 4.97 3.15 -24.07
N GLU A 95 5.83 3.42 -25.04
CA GLU A 95 5.73 4.60 -25.89
C GLU A 95 4.38 4.60 -26.61
N GLY A 96 3.52 5.55 -26.25
CA GLY A 96 2.27 5.80 -26.94
C GLY A 96 1.05 5.72 -26.03
N SER A 97 0.77 6.81 -25.31
CA SER A 97 -0.56 7.42 -25.27
C SER A 97 -0.54 8.60 -24.28
N GLY A 98 -1.15 9.71 -24.66
CA GLY A 98 -1.01 11.02 -24.01
C GLY A 98 -1.33 10.99 -22.52
N SER A 99 -0.29 11.04 -21.70
CA SER A 99 -0.41 11.30 -20.26
C SER A 99 -0.66 12.79 -20.07
N TYR A 100 -1.85 13.15 -19.60
CA TYR A 100 -2.10 14.48 -19.07
C TYR A 100 -1.25 14.62 -17.81
N VAL A 101 -0.15 15.33 -17.92
CA VAL A 101 0.74 15.62 -16.80
C VAL A 101 0.07 16.71 -15.96
N VAL A 102 -0.64 16.32 -14.90
CA VAL A 102 -0.81 17.23 -13.76
C VAL A 102 0.45 17.08 -12.93
N ALA A 103 1.43 17.92 -13.24
CA ALA A 103 2.59 18.11 -12.39
C ALA A 103 2.11 18.74 -11.08
N SER A 104 1.82 17.92 -10.08
CA SER A 104 1.76 18.39 -8.70
C SER A 104 3.20 18.54 -8.23
N ALA A 105 3.67 19.78 -8.23
CA ALA A 105 4.91 20.15 -7.56
C ALA A 105 4.67 20.07 -6.04
N THR A 106 4.99 18.94 -5.44
CA THR A 106 5.21 18.86 -3.99
C THR A 106 6.70 18.60 -3.77
N ASP A 107 7.37 19.67 -3.35
CA ASP A 107 8.71 19.66 -2.78
C ASP A 107 8.64 18.91 -1.44
N GLY A 108 8.89 17.62 -1.51
CA GLY A 108 8.90 16.71 -0.37
C GLY A 108 9.52 15.42 -0.86
N ALA A 109 10.78 15.19 -0.52
CA ALA A 109 11.50 13.97 -0.85
C ALA A 109 10.87 12.79 -0.10
N THR A 110 9.72 12.33 -0.58
CA THR A 110 9.12 11.07 -0.15
C THR A 110 9.93 9.99 -0.84
N GLU A 111 10.87 9.40 -0.09
CA GLU A 111 11.75 8.33 -0.56
C GLU A 111 10.92 7.25 -1.29
N PRO A 112 11.04 7.12 -2.63
CA PRO A 112 10.18 6.27 -3.45
C PRO A 112 10.26 4.78 -3.09
N ASN A 113 11.28 4.41 -2.31
CA ASN A 113 11.55 3.06 -1.86
C ASN A 113 10.82 2.68 -0.55
N ARG A 114 10.28 3.64 0.23
CA ARG A 114 9.63 3.34 1.52
C ARG A 114 8.40 2.44 1.37
N MET A 115 7.55 2.70 0.38
CA MET A 115 6.33 1.89 0.15
C MET A 115 6.65 0.43 -0.23
N LYS A 116 7.82 0.19 -0.84
CA LYS A 116 8.29 -1.16 -1.18
C LYS A 116 8.98 -1.87 -0.02
N SER A 117 9.65 -1.13 0.87
CA SER A 117 10.36 -1.71 2.01
C SER A 117 9.41 -2.06 3.15
N LEU A 118 8.43 -1.21 3.47
CA LEU A 118 7.54 -1.40 4.64
C LEU A 118 6.84 -2.77 4.70
N PRO A 119 6.30 -3.33 3.59
CA PRO A 119 5.73 -4.68 3.62
C PRO A 119 6.77 -5.76 3.90
N LYS A 120 8.00 -5.61 3.37
CA LYS A 120 9.11 -6.53 3.62
C LYS A 120 9.56 -6.44 5.07
N ASP A 121 9.69 -5.22 5.59
CA ASP A 121 10.08 -4.93 6.97
C ASP A 121 9.08 -5.54 7.94
N LEU A 122 7.76 -5.38 7.69
CA LEU A 122 6.73 -6.02 8.50
C LEU A 122 6.88 -7.54 8.51
N VAL A 123 7.04 -8.18 7.35
CA VAL A 123 7.15 -9.64 7.27
C VAL A 123 8.40 -10.15 8.00
N LEU A 124 9.53 -9.45 7.88
CA LEU A 124 10.75 -9.78 8.61
C LEU A 124 10.55 -9.67 10.13
N LEU A 125 9.93 -8.58 10.59
CA LEU A 125 9.62 -8.38 12.01
C LEU A 125 8.67 -9.45 12.56
N LEU A 126 7.62 -9.80 11.83
CA LEU A 126 6.68 -10.83 12.27
C LEU A 126 7.33 -12.22 12.34
N ARG A 127 8.34 -12.50 11.49
CA ARG A 127 9.14 -13.74 11.56
C ARG A 127 10.15 -13.75 12.70
N GLU A 128 10.67 -12.58 13.07
CA GLU A 128 11.57 -12.41 14.21
C GLU A 128 10.82 -12.62 15.55
N CYS A 129 9.54 -12.27 15.59
CA CYS A 129 8.63 -12.57 16.69
C CYS A 129 8.21 -14.07 16.67
N SER A 130 8.93 -14.93 17.40
CA SER A 130 8.83 -16.41 17.39
C SER A 130 7.42 -17.04 17.53
N ASP A 131 6.47 -16.33 18.14
CA ASP A 131 5.12 -16.85 18.41
C ASP A 131 4.08 -16.47 17.35
N ILE A 132 4.45 -15.63 16.37
CA ILE A 132 3.55 -15.22 15.29
C ILE A 132 3.74 -16.15 14.08
N LYS A 133 2.76 -17.03 13.84
CA LYS A 133 2.74 -17.87 12.64
C LYS A 133 2.40 -17.03 11.41
N VAL A 134 3.42 -16.69 10.62
CA VAL A 134 3.25 -16.04 9.31
C VAL A 134 2.96 -17.11 8.26
N SER A 135 1.73 -17.13 7.72
CA SER A 135 1.37 -18.00 6.60
C SER A 135 2.17 -17.66 5.35
N LYS A 136 2.51 -18.67 4.55
CA LYS A 136 3.34 -18.56 3.33
C LYS A 136 2.76 -17.59 2.28
N GLU A 137 1.47 -17.30 2.36
CA GLU A 137 0.72 -16.39 1.48
C GLU A 137 1.07 -14.90 1.69
N LEU A 138 1.77 -14.56 2.78
CA LEU A 138 2.37 -13.24 3.05
C LEU A 138 3.78 -13.08 2.47
N ALA A 139 4.35 -14.14 1.86
CA ALA A 139 5.63 -14.05 1.18
C ALA A 139 5.42 -13.30 -0.15
N TRP A 140 5.55 -11.98 -0.08
CA TRP A 140 5.69 -11.16 -1.26
C TRP A 140 6.97 -11.58 -1.98
N ASP A 141 6.82 -12.38 -3.05
CA ASP A 141 7.94 -12.92 -3.80
C ASP A 141 8.96 -11.84 -4.17
N SER A 142 10.22 -12.29 -4.13
CA SER A 142 11.46 -11.54 -4.00
C SER A 142 11.75 -10.53 -5.09
#